data_AF-A0A143XFC7-F1
#
_entry.id   AF-A0A143XFC7-F1
#
_cell.length_a   1.000
_cell.length_b   1.000
_cell.length_c   1.000
_cell.angle_alpha   90.00
_cell.angle_beta   90.00
_cell.angle_gamma   90.00
#
_symmetry.space_group_name_H-M   'P 1'
#
loop_
_entity.id
_entity.type
_entity.pdbx_description
1 polymer ?
#
loop_
_entity_poly.entity_id
_entity_poly.type
_entity_poly.pdbx_seq_one_letter_code
_entity_poly.pdbx_strand_id
1 'polypeptide(L)'
;MRIINFVESVIIVSTDTVEIAAEGETVQVEVETNVTYTVEIPEADRVWLSIAETRAATHKETLTFIAQANPNTTYRYSTVNLKDDSGLVAQSILFAQKASGYKTVHVETAGTLENYISADEKEKLIGLKLTGKLNTFDYDFMRTMSALESVDLAQIDNTTIPASCFKESTVKTVILPLNLEVIPDNAFSNSSITSIDIPSTVVSIGNNAFDNCSLLAGNLLLPNDLQSIGNNAFRLCGKLTGNLHIPNSVINLGSYAFSDCSFTTLTLERGITTIPKYCFKLGKSFTGNLIIPDQVEVIKEHAFYSSPLMDI
;
A
#
# COMPACT_ATOMS: atom_id res chain seq x y z
N MET A 1 3.40 20.52 68.21
CA MET A 1 3.03 19.55 67.15
C MET A 1 3.57 20.10 65.84
N ARG A 2 4.67 19.56 65.31
CA ARG A 2 5.19 19.97 63.99
C ARG A 2 4.39 19.20 62.94
N ILE A 3 3.63 19.93 62.14
CA ILE A 3 2.99 19.37 60.95
C ILE A 3 4.11 19.22 59.92
N ILE A 4 4.52 17.98 59.64
CA ILE A 4 5.38 17.66 58.51
C ILE A 4 4.43 17.46 57.33
N ASN A 5 4.35 18.45 56.45
CA ASN A 5 3.69 18.26 55.16
C ASN A 5 4.63 17.40 54.30
N PHE A 6 4.22 16.19 53.97
CA PHE A 6 4.86 15.44 52.90
C PHE A 6 4.55 16.17 51.60
N VAL A 7 5.59 16.69 50.94
CA VAL A 7 5.46 17.14 49.55
C VAL A 7 5.22 15.87 48.74
N GLU A 8 4.16 15.83 47.92
CA GLU A 8 3.94 14.70 47.02
C GLU A 8 5.19 14.50 46.16
N SER A 9 5.57 13.24 45.93
CA SER A 9 6.61 12.90 44.96
C SER A 9 6.13 13.32 43.58
N VAL A 10 6.78 14.30 42.98
CA VAL A 10 6.38 14.89 41.71
C VAL A 10 7.50 14.72 40.71
N ILE A 11 7.20 14.07 39.59
CA ILE A 11 8.03 14.03 38.40
C ILE A 11 7.17 14.55 37.25
N ILE A 12 7.56 15.66 36.65
CA ILE A 12 6.87 16.28 35.52
C ILE A 12 7.79 16.24 34.33
N VAL A 13 7.27 15.78 33.20
CA VAL A 13 7.96 15.79 31.90
C VAL A 13 7.37 16.88 31.03
N SER A 14 8.22 17.52 30.22
CA SER A 14 7.80 18.51 29.21
C SER A 14 6.89 17.93 28.12
N THR A 15 6.96 16.62 27.90
CA THR A 15 6.07 15.89 26.98
C THR A 15 5.92 14.44 27.42
N ASP A 16 4.72 13.88 27.21
CA ASP A 16 4.44 12.45 27.40
C ASP A 16 4.63 11.63 26.10
N THR A 17 4.86 12.30 24.97
CA THR A 17 5.01 11.69 23.65
C THR A 17 6.12 12.37 22.85
N VAL A 18 6.96 11.58 22.19
CA VAL A 18 8.04 12.04 21.30
C VAL A 18 7.91 11.33 19.96
N GLU A 19 7.69 12.08 18.89
CA GLU A 19 7.85 11.56 17.53
C GLU A 19 9.31 11.59 17.11
N ILE A 20 9.77 10.52 16.47
CA ILE A 20 11.13 10.38 15.97
C ILE A 20 11.11 10.12 14.46
N ALA A 21 11.97 10.82 13.72
CA ALA A 21 12.25 10.55 12.32
C ALA A 21 12.75 9.12 12.07
N ALA A 22 12.47 8.59 10.89
CA ALA A 22 12.88 7.24 10.51
C ALA A 22 14.40 7.06 10.48
N GLU A 23 15.14 8.11 10.13
CA GLU A 23 16.62 8.10 10.10
C GLU A 23 17.26 8.10 11.50
N GLY A 24 16.45 8.26 12.55
CA GLY A 24 16.93 8.45 13.91
C GLY A 24 17.33 9.90 14.17
N GLU A 25 17.35 10.28 15.44
CA GLU A 25 17.72 11.61 15.89
C GLU A 25 18.03 11.62 17.38
N THR A 26 18.59 12.74 17.85
CA THR A 26 18.77 13.01 19.27
C THR A 26 17.63 13.91 19.74
N VAL A 27 16.92 13.49 20.78
CA VAL A 27 15.74 14.18 21.32
C VAL A 27 15.95 14.52 22.79
N GLN A 28 15.45 15.68 23.20
CA GLN A 28 15.59 16.19 24.57
C GLN A 28 14.22 16.29 25.24
N VAL A 29 14.14 15.82 26.48
CA VAL A 29 12.94 15.95 27.33
C VAL A 29 13.35 16.64 28.62
N GLU A 30 12.75 17.81 28.89
CA GLU A 30 12.92 18.46 30.19
C GLU A 30 12.11 17.72 31.27
N VAL A 31 12.72 17.53 32.42
CA VAL A 31 12.13 16.93 33.63
C VAL A 31 12.25 17.92 34.78
N GLU A 32 11.16 18.15 35.48
CA GLU A 32 11.10 18.88 36.75
C GLU A 32 10.68 17.91 37.86
N THR A 33 11.47 17.83 38.93
CA THR A 33 11.24 16.85 39.99
C THR A 33 11.70 17.37 41.35
N ASN A 34 11.02 16.93 42.41
CA ASN A 34 11.43 17.12 43.81
C ASN A 34 11.96 15.84 44.46
N VAL A 35 11.98 14.73 43.71
CA VAL A 35 12.47 13.40 44.14
C VAL A 35 13.59 12.91 43.24
N THR A 36 14.39 11.96 43.73
CA THR A 36 15.26 11.19 42.84
C THR A 36 14.43 10.18 42.05
N TYR A 37 14.95 9.81 40.89
CA TYR A 37 14.25 8.93 39.96
C TYR A 37 15.24 8.15 39.10
N THR A 38 14.75 7.08 38.48
CA THR A 38 15.48 6.29 37.49
C THR A 38 14.72 6.30 36.16
N VAL A 39 15.47 6.27 35.06
CA VAL A 39 14.90 6.17 33.71
C VAL A 39 15.09 4.75 33.21
N GLU A 40 13.99 4.10 32.83
CA GLU A 40 13.96 2.73 32.35
C GLU A 40 13.47 2.67 30.91
N ILE A 41 14.37 2.26 30.00
CA ILE A 41 14.03 1.85 28.63
C ILE A 41 13.83 0.34 28.63
N PRO A 42 12.74 -0.20 28.02
CA PRO A 42 12.53 -1.64 27.88
C PRO A 42 13.73 -2.33 27.23
N GLU A 43 14.11 -3.52 27.70
CA GLU A 43 15.34 -4.20 27.26
C GLU A 43 15.38 -4.43 25.75
N ALA A 44 14.24 -4.83 25.15
CA ALA A 44 14.11 -5.04 23.72
C ALA A 44 14.34 -3.77 22.87
N ASP A 45 14.10 -2.59 23.45
CA ASP A 45 14.18 -1.31 22.74
C ASP A 45 15.56 -0.64 22.85
N ARG A 46 16.42 -1.10 23.77
CA ARG A 46 17.78 -0.57 23.96
C ARG A 46 18.70 -0.76 22.76
N VAL A 47 18.32 -1.63 21.82
CA VAL A 47 19.02 -1.80 20.54
C VAL A 47 18.88 -0.58 19.62
N TRP A 48 17.84 0.24 19.83
CA TRP A 48 17.54 1.38 18.97
C TRP A 48 17.31 2.68 19.71
N LEU A 49 16.93 2.66 20.99
CA LEU A 49 16.75 3.85 21.82
C LEU A 49 17.67 3.79 23.03
N SER A 50 18.47 4.83 23.23
CA SER A 50 19.34 4.96 24.40
C SER A 50 19.19 6.34 25.04
N ILE A 51 19.72 6.49 26.26
CA ILE A 51 19.78 7.75 26.98
C ILE A 51 21.25 8.07 27.29
N ALA A 52 21.68 9.30 27.00
CA ALA A 52 22.99 9.78 27.40
C ALA A 52 23.08 9.86 28.93
N GLU A 53 24.27 9.69 29.51
CA GLU A 53 24.45 9.68 30.97
C GLU A 53 23.73 10.86 31.65
N THR A 54 22.77 10.53 32.50
CA THR A 54 22.00 11.49 33.30
C THR A 54 22.76 11.82 34.57
N ARG A 55 22.82 13.09 34.97
CA ARG A 55 23.38 13.51 36.26
C ARG A 55 22.23 13.83 37.19
N ALA A 56 22.18 13.17 38.36
CA ALA A 56 21.16 13.41 39.37
C ALA A 56 21.02 14.91 39.69
N ALA A 57 19.90 15.50 39.31
CA ALA A 57 19.53 16.88 39.63
C ALA A 57 18.17 16.89 40.33
N THR A 58 18.10 17.49 41.52
CA THR A 58 16.90 17.51 42.38
C THR A 58 15.94 18.66 42.09
N HIS A 59 16.01 19.25 40.89
CA HIS A 59 15.18 20.41 40.52
C HIS A 59 14.75 20.37 39.05
N LYS A 60 15.66 20.65 38.10
CA LYS A 60 15.37 20.62 36.66
C LYS A 60 16.51 19.95 35.91
N GLU A 61 16.18 19.03 35.01
CA GLU A 61 17.12 18.27 34.18
C GLU A 61 16.63 18.19 32.73
N THR A 62 17.57 18.02 31.81
CA THR A 62 17.27 17.68 30.41
C THR A 62 17.77 16.27 30.12
N LEU A 63 16.85 15.33 29.96
CA LEU A 63 17.16 13.98 29.49
C LEU A 63 17.44 14.03 27.99
N THR A 64 18.56 13.46 27.55
CA THR A 64 18.93 13.39 26.13
C THR A 64 18.87 11.94 25.67
N PHE A 65 17.91 11.63 24.80
CA PHE A 65 17.74 10.31 24.20
C PHE A 65 18.33 10.29 22.79
N ILE A 66 18.92 9.17 22.41
CA ILE A 66 19.50 8.94 21.09
C ILE A 66 18.76 7.77 20.46
N ALA A 67 18.07 8.02 19.36
CA ALA A 67 17.41 6.98 18.58
C ALA A 67 18.21 6.66 17.31
N GLN A 68 18.52 5.37 17.11
CA GLN A 68 19.06 4.85 15.86
C GLN A 68 17.99 4.85 14.77
N ALA A 69 18.41 4.80 13.49
CA ALA A 69 17.50 4.66 12.37
C ALA A 69 16.57 3.44 12.53
N ASN A 70 15.32 3.58 12.10
CA ASN A 70 14.35 2.50 12.03
C ASN A 70 14.37 1.89 10.63
N PRO A 71 15.08 0.77 10.40
CA PRO A 71 15.13 0.14 9.08
C PRO A 71 13.79 -0.54 8.70
N ASN A 72 12.80 -0.56 9.59
CA ASN A 72 11.54 -1.22 9.35
C ASN A 72 10.57 -0.32 8.59
N THR A 73 9.70 -0.95 7.80
CA THR A 73 8.62 -0.32 7.04
C THR A 73 7.37 -0.05 7.89
N THR A 74 7.42 -0.35 9.19
CA THR A 74 6.37 -0.03 10.15
C THR A 74 6.91 0.91 11.23
N TYR A 75 6.00 1.64 11.86
CA TYR A 75 6.31 2.35 13.09
C TYR A 75 6.81 1.35 14.14
N ARG A 76 7.72 1.82 14.99
CA ARG A 76 8.09 1.13 16.22
C ARG A 76 7.94 2.09 17.40
N TYR A 77 7.75 1.51 18.57
CA TYR A 77 7.37 2.25 19.76
C TYR A 77 8.20 1.77 20.95
N SER A 78 8.53 2.69 21.85
CA SER A 78 9.11 2.37 23.17
C SER A 78 8.44 3.26 24.21
N THR A 79 7.94 2.66 25.29
CA THR A 79 7.45 3.41 26.45
C THR A 79 8.55 3.46 27.49
N VAL A 80 9.16 4.63 27.66
CA VAL A 80 10.20 4.89 28.66
C VAL A 80 9.54 5.29 29.97
N ASN A 81 9.91 4.62 31.06
CA ASN A 81 9.34 4.86 32.39
C ASN A 81 10.31 5.65 33.27
N LEU A 82 9.81 6.67 33.95
CA LEU A 82 10.49 7.37 35.03
C LEU A 82 9.93 6.83 36.35
N LYS A 83 10.78 6.15 37.12
CA LYS A 83 10.42 5.53 38.40
C LYS A 83 10.95 6.36 39.55
N ASP A 84 10.12 6.62 40.54
CA ASP A 84 10.52 7.32 41.77
C ASP A 84 11.41 6.45 42.67
N ASP A 85 11.80 6.98 43.83
CA ASP A 85 12.64 6.29 44.81
C ASP A 85 12.04 5.00 45.38
N SER A 86 10.72 4.82 45.26
CA SER A 86 10.05 3.56 45.65
C SER A 86 10.13 2.49 44.56
N GLY A 87 10.61 2.84 43.36
CA GLY A 87 10.64 1.99 42.19
C GLY A 87 9.30 1.91 41.44
N LEU A 88 8.31 2.71 41.84
CA LEU A 88 7.02 2.80 41.14
C LEU A 88 7.14 3.74 39.95
N VAL A 89 6.43 3.42 38.86
CA VAL A 89 6.36 4.28 37.67
C VAL A 89 5.56 5.52 38.03
N ALA A 90 6.23 6.67 38.08
CA ALA A 90 5.61 7.96 38.37
C ALA A 90 5.20 8.69 37.07
N GLN A 91 5.95 8.48 35.98
CA GLN A 91 5.65 9.04 34.67
C GLN A 91 6.14 8.11 33.55
N SER A 92 5.46 8.15 32.41
CA SER A 92 5.89 7.46 31.19
C SER A 92 5.97 8.43 30.01
N ILE A 93 6.87 8.15 29.08
CA ILE A 93 7.03 8.87 27.82
C ILE A 93 6.97 7.85 26.67
N LEU A 94 6.06 8.04 25.74
CA LEU A 94 5.94 7.22 24.53
C LEU A 94 6.84 7.79 23.42
N PHE A 95 7.83 7.01 22.98
CA PHE A 95 8.62 7.31 21.80
C PHE A 95 8.05 6.55 20.60
N ALA A 96 7.56 7.28 19.60
CA ALA A 96 7.02 6.73 18.37
C ALA A 96 7.95 7.06 17.19
N GLN A 97 8.62 6.06 16.64
CA GLN A 97 9.54 6.26 15.52
C GLN A 97 8.91 5.86 14.19
N LYS A 98 8.98 6.76 13.22
CA LYS A 98 8.46 6.58 11.85
C LYS A 98 9.13 5.40 11.14
N ALA A 99 8.39 4.77 10.23
CA ALA A 99 8.91 3.77 9.30
C ALA A 99 9.92 4.39 8.30
N SER A 100 10.96 3.65 7.90
CA SER A 100 11.88 4.08 6.83
C SER A 100 11.44 3.62 5.45
N GLY A 101 12.07 4.20 4.42
CA GLY A 101 11.90 3.79 3.03
C GLY A 101 10.68 4.38 2.33
N TYR A 102 9.91 5.26 2.97
CA TYR A 102 8.74 5.91 2.36
C TYR A 102 8.93 7.42 2.27
N LYS A 103 8.52 8.00 1.15
CA LYS A 103 8.54 9.46 0.94
C LYS A 103 7.20 9.94 0.38
N THR A 104 6.70 11.06 0.93
CA THR A 104 5.56 11.77 0.35
C THR A 104 6.07 12.93 -0.50
N VAL A 105 5.61 13.04 -1.74
CA VAL A 105 6.00 14.10 -2.67
C VAL A 105 4.74 14.76 -3.27
N HIS A 106 4.71 16.09 -3.26
CA HIS A 106 3.76 16.86 -4.04
C HIS A 106 4.44 17.33 -5.33
N VAL A 107 3.95 16.86 -6.48
CA VAL A 107 4.48 17.21 -7.80
C VAL A 107 3.68 18.38 -8.36
N GLU A 108 4.20 19.59 -8.19
CA GLU A 108 3.55 20.82 -8.66
C GLU A 108 3.44 20.87 -10.20
N THR A 109 4.53 20.48 -10.88
CA THR A 109 4.62 20.46 -12.34
C THR A 109 4.78 19.03 -12.83
N ALA A 110 3.86 18.55 -13.66
CA ALA A 110 3.93 17.20 -14.21
C ALA A 110 5.24 16.95 -14.96
N GLY A 111 5.84 15.79 -14.74
CA GLY A 111 7.12 15.36 -15.30
C GLY A 111 8.34 15.79 -14.49
N THR A 112 8.16 16.25 -13.25
CA THR A 112 9.26 16.76 -12.41
C THR A 112 9.50 15.95 -11.14
N LEU A 113 8.90 14.76 -10.98
CA LEU A 113 9.10 13.90 -9.81
C LEU A 113 10.59 13.65 -9.50
N GLU A 114 11.42 13.49 -10.54
CA GLU A 114 12.86 13.30 -10.40
C GLU A 114 13.58 14.43 -9.65
N ASN A 115 13.04 15.66 -9.67
CA ASN A 115 13.63 16.80 -8.97
C ASN A 115 13.42 16.75 -7.45
N TYR A 116 12.50 15.89 -6.97
CA TYR A 116 12.18 15.74 -5.55
C TYR A 116 12.87 14.52 -4.92
N ILE A 117 13.53 13.69 -5.73
CA ILE A 117 14.12 12.42 -5.29
C ILE A 117 15.60 12.42 -5.68
N SER A 118 16.47 12.49 -4.68
CA SER A 118 17.92 12.42 -4.90
C SER A 118 18.34 11.06 -5.46
N ALA A 119 19.54 10.99 -6.05
CA ALA A 119 20.07 9.73 -6.59
C ALA A 119 20.21 8.62 -5.53
N ASP A 120 20.52 8.98 -4.26
CA ASP A 120 20.59 8.01 -3.16
C ASP A 120 19.20 7.51 -2.74
N GLU A 121 18.23 8.42 -2.64
CA GLU A 121 16.84 8.06 -2.34
C GLU A 121 16.24 7.17 -3.43
N LYS A 122 16.55 7.44 -4.70
CA LYS A 122 16.07 6.66 -5.85
C LYS A 122 16.37 5.16 -5.71
N GLU A 123 17.53 4.81 -5.16
CA GLU A 123 17.98 3.42 -5.00
C GLU A 123 17.48 2.76 -3.70
N LYS A 124 16.89 3.52 -2.77
CA LYS A 124 16.52 3.04 -1.42
C LYS A 124 15.05 3.17 -1.08
N LEU A 125 14.31 4.05 -1.77
CA LEU A 125 12.90 4.26 -1.49
C LEU A 125 12.09 3.01 -1.87
N ILE A 126 11.47 2.43 -0.86
CA ILE A 126 10.59 1.28 -0.93
C ILE A 126 9.16 1.73 -1.27
N GLY A 127 8.78 2.96 -0.89
CA GLY A 127 7.46 3.48 -1.21
C GLY A 127 7.39 4.98 -1.45
N LEU A 128 6.43 5.36 -2.30
CA LEU A 128 6.10 6.74 -2.62
C LEU A 128 4.62 7.00 -2.39
N LYS A 129 4.30 8.12 -1.74
CA LYS A 129 2.97 8.73 -1.79
C LYS A 129 3.04 10.00 -2.62
N LEU A 130 2.25 10.06 -3.70
CA LEU A 130 2.28 11.16 -4.64
C LEU A 130 0.97 11.95 -4.61
N THR A 131 1.10 13.26 -4.73
CA THR A 131 0.00 14.22 -4.89
C THR A 131 0.35 15.24 -5.97
N GLY A 132 -0.62 16.03 -6.43
CA GLY A 132 -0.42 17.00 -7.51
C GLY A 132 -0.53 16.33 -8.88
N LYS A 133 0.22 16.81 -9.88
CA LYS A 133 0.06 16.40 -11.28
C LYS A 133 1.22 15.53 -11.74
N LEU A 134 0.89 14.39 -12.34
CA LEU A 134 1.84 13.48 -12.96
C LEU A 134 1.63 13.40 -14.47
N ASN A 135 2.68 13.10 -15.23
CA ASN A 135 2.59 12.69 -16.63
C ASN A 135 3.54 11.50 -16.87
N THR A 136 3.63 11.06 -18.12
CA THR A 136 4.44 9.90 -18.52
C THR A 136 5.87 9.93 -17.98
N PHE A 137 6.54 11.09 -17.92
CA PHE A 137 7.91 11.17 -17.41
C PHE A 137 8.03 10.79 -15.94
N ASP A 138 7.04 11.09 -15.11
CA ASP A 138 7.05 10.72 -13.68
C ASP A 138 6.89 9.20 -13.51
N TYR A 139 6.01 8.59 -14.30
CA TYR A 139 5.83 7.13 -14.32
C TYR A 139 7.08 6.43 -14.85
N ASP A 140 7.70 6.98 -15.90
CA ASP A 140 8.96 6.48 -16.43
C ASP A 140 10.06 6.53 -15.38
N PHE A 141 10.16 7.63 -14.63
CA PHE A 141 11.09 7.76 -13.52
C PHE A 141 10.83 6.69 -12.44
N MET A 142 9.57 6.51 -12.00
CA MET A 142 9.22 5.48 -11.00
C MET A 142 9.61 4.06 -11.46
N ARG A 143 9.45 3.74 -12.75
CA ARG A 143 9.86 2.43 -13.27
C ARG A 143 11.38 2.19 -13.23
N THR A 144 12.18 3.25 -13.08
CA THR A 144 13.63 3.13 -12.88
C THR A 144 14.06 2.99 -11.42
N MET A 145 13.13 3.04 -10.46
CA MET A 145 13.44 2.92 -9.02
C MET A 145 13.47 1.45 -8.61
N SER A 146 14.67 0.89 -8.50
CA SER A 146 14.93 -0.55 -8.32
C SER A 146 14.37 -1.13 -7.01
N ALA A 147 14.34 -0.33 -5.94
CA ALA A 147 13.85 -0.71 -4.62
C ALA A 147 12.35 -0.44 -4.41
N LEU A 148 11.68 0.25 -5.35
CA LEU A 148 10.31 0.73 -5.16
C LEU A 148 9.32 -0.44 -5.22
N GLU A 149 8.65 -0.70 -4.10
CA GLU A 149 7.68 -1.78 -3.94
C GLU A 149 6.24 -1.27 -3.84
N SER A 150 6.02 -0.02 -3.43
CA SER A 150 4.69 0.55 -3.19
C SER A 150 4.54 1.97 -3.74
N VAL A 151 3.43 2.25 -4.42
CA VAL A 151 3.09 3.61 -4.88
C VAL A 151 1.65 3.95 -4.53
N ASP A 152 1.45 5.02 -3.79
CA ASP A 152 0.15 5.60 -3.47
C ASP A 152 -0.13 6.79 -4.39
N LEU A 153 -1.10 6.63 -5.29
CA LEU A 153 -1.60 7.66 -6.23
C LEU A 153 -3.01 8.13 -5.89
N ALA A 154 -3.57 7.77 -4.72
CA ALA A 154 -4.97 8.04 -4.40
C ALA A 154 -5.36 9.52 -4.52
N GLN A 155 -4.39 10.41 -4.28
CA GLN A 155 -4.57 11.86 -4.15
C GLN A 155 -3.84 12.66 -5.25
N ILE A 156 -3.57 12.07 -6.42
CA ILE A 156 -3.12 12.85 -7.58
C ILE A 156 -4.29 13.61 -8.21
N ASP A 157 -4.01 14.76 -8.79
CA ASP A 157 -4.99 15.63 -9.44
C ASP A 157 -5.44 15.10 -10.81
N ASN A 158 -4.68 14.16 -11.38
CA ASN A 158 -4.99 13.58 -12.68
C ASN A 158 -6.30 12.78 -12.62
N THR A 159 -7.19 13.05 -13.57
CA THR A 159 -8.38 12.21 -13.83
C THR A 159 -8.05 10.96 -14.64
N THR A 160 -6.83 10.87 -15.18
CA THR A 160 -6.35 9.77 -16.03
C THR A 160 -4.90 9.42 -15.74
N ILE A 161 -4.53 8.14 -15.87
CA ILE A 161 -3.14 7.70 -15.92
C ILE A 161 -2.74 7.36 -17.37
N PRO A 162 -1.46 7.47 -17.77
CA PRO A 162 -1.04 7.18 -19.13
C PRO A 162 -0.98 5.67 -19.41
N ALA A 163 -1.14 5.29 -20.69
CA ALA A 163 -0.90 3.92 -21.12
C ALA A 163 0.51 3.44 -20.73
N SER A 164 0.65 2.15 -20.42
CA SER A 164 1.92 1.54 -20.00
C SER A 164 2.58 2.13 -18.73
N CYS A 165 1.85 2.89 -17.89
CA CYS A 165 2.41 3.60 -16.74
C CYS A 165 3.26 2.74 -15.78
N PHE A 166 2.85 1.49 -15.53
CA PHE A 166 3.53 0.48 -14.70
C PHE A 166 3.86 -0.80 -15.49
N LYS A 167 3.95 -0.72 -16.82
CA LYS A 167 4.36 -1.85 -17.66
C LYS A 167 5.76 -2.33 -17.24
N GLU A 168 5.93 -3.64 -17.08
CA GLU A 168 7.20 -4.28 -16.68
C GLU A 168 7.77 -3.77 -15.33
N SER A 169 6.94 -3.10 -14.51
CA SER A 169 7.35 -2.56 -13.22
C SER A 169 7.52 -3.65 -12.16
N THR A 170 8.49 -3.46 -11.27
CA THR A 170 8.75 -4.29 -10.09
C THR A 170 7.90 -3.92 -8.87
N VAL A 171 7.13 -2.83 -8.95
CA VAL A 171 6.22 -2.37 -7.88
C VAL A 171 5.18 -3.47 -7.62
N LYS A 172 4.98 -3.78 -6.33
CA LYS A 172 4.09 -4.85 -5.85
C LYS A 172 2.70 -4.32 -5.51
N THR A 173 2.62 -3.08 -5.02
CA THR A 173 1.37 -2.45 -4.59
C THR A 173 1.22 -1.09 -5.23
N VAL A 174 0.08 -0.85 -5.88
CA VAL A 174 -0.28 0.47 -6.40
C VAL A 174 -1.68 0.82 -5.94
N ILE A 175 -1.82 1.93 -5.21
CA ILE A 175 -3.13 2.52 -4.90
C ILE A 175 -3.48 3.45 -6.06
N LEU A 176 -4.52 3.10 -6.82
CA LEU A 176 -4.97 3.88 -7.97
C LEU A 176 -5.63 5.20 -7.55
N PRO A 177 -5.62 6.23 -8.42
CA PRO A 177 -6.33 7.49 -8.14
C PRO A 177 -7.82 7.24 -7.89
N LEU A 178 -8.38 7.89 -6.86
CA LEU A 178 -9.78 7.64 -6.44
C LEU A 178 -10.81 8.00 -7.50
N ASN A 179 -10.49 8.98 -8.36
CA ASN A 179 -11.36 9.46 -9.43
C ASN A 179 -10.97 8.90 -10.80
N LEU A 180 -10.23 7.78 -10.86
CA LEU A 180 -9.79 7.19 -12.11
C LEU A 180 -10.97 6.60 -12.89
N GLU A 181 -11.24 7.12 -14.09
CA GLU A 181 -12.32 6.61 -14.95
C GLU A 181 -11.86 5.45 -15.85
N VAL A 182 -10.57 5.43 -16.22
CA VAL A 182 -10.03 4.48 -17.20
C VAL A 182 -8.70 3.93 -16.73
N ILE A 183 -8.58 2.60 -16.72
CA ILE A 183 -7.29 1.92 -16.67
C ILE A 183 -6.83 1.71 -18.12
N PRO A 184 -5.78 2.39 -18.59
CA PRO A 184 -5.44 2.44 -20.01
C PRO A 184 -4.73 1.17 -20.49
N ASP A 185 -4.53 1.09 -21.80
CA ASP A 185 -3.84 -0.03 -22.46
C ASP A 185 -2.46 -0.26 -21.84
N ASN A 186 -2.16 -1.54 -21.58
CA ASN A 186 -0.89 -2.02 -21.02
C ASN A 186 -0.49 -1.43 -19.66
N ALA A 187 -1.38 -0.75 -18.93
CA ALA A 187 -1.07 -0.01 -17.70
C ALA A 187 -0.15 -0.77 -16.72
N PHE A 188 -0.39 -2.06 -16.52
CA PHE A 188 0.36 -2.97 -15.65
C PHE A 188 0.86 -4.21 -16.39
N SER A 189 0.93 -4.21 -17.73
CA SER A 189 1.34 -5.41 -18.48
C SER A 189 2.72 -5.89 -18.02
N ASN A 190 2.88 -7.19 -17.73
CA ASN A 190 4.09 -7.82 -17.19
C ASN A 190 4.57 -7.23 -15.85
N SER A 191 3.69 -6.58 -15.09
CA SER A 191 4.03 -6.01 -13.79
C SER A 191 4.09 -7.07 -12.67
N SER A 192 4.83 -6.75 -11.61
CA SER A 192 4.98 -7.57 -10.39
C SER A 192 3.91 -7.32 -9.33
N ILE A 193 2.83 -6.59 -9.65
CA ILE A 193 1.75 -6.34 -8.70
C ILE A 193 1.18 -7.63 -8.11
N THR A 194 0.93 -7.63 -6.80
CA THR A 194 0.40 -8.80 -6.07
C THR A 194 -1.09 -8.67 -5.77
N SER A 195 -1.60 -7.44 -5.73
CA SER A 195 -3.01 -7.11 -5.51
C SER A 195 -3.36 -5.85 -6.30
N ILE A 196 -4.63 -5.68 -6.64
CA ILE A 196 -5.14 -4.44 -7.22
C ILE A 196 -6.56 -4.19 -6.74
N ASP A 197 -6.77 -2.98 -6.21
CA ASP A 197 -8.10 -2.46 -5.92
C ASP A 197 -8.48 -1.52 -7.06
N ILE A 198 -9.48 -1.93 -7.85
CA ILE A 198 -9.99 -1.12 -8.97
C ILE A 198 -11.01 -0.13 -8.41
N PRO A 199 -10.80 1.20 -8.54
CA PRO A 199 -11.74 2.20 -8.05
C PRO A 199 -13.13 2.00 -8.65
N SER A 200 -14.18 2.26 -7.86
CA SER A 200 -15.58 2.12 -8.30
C SER A 200 -15.96 3.08 -9.44
N THR A 201 -15.14 4.12 -9.66
CA THR A 201 -15.27 5.12 -10.73
C THR A 201 -14.77 4.63 -12.08
N VAL A 202 -14.05 3.50 -12.14
CA VAL A 202 -13.52 2.97 -13.41
C VAL A 202 -14.65 2.42 -14.27
N VAL A 203 -14.82 3.00 -15.46
CA VAL A 203 -15.80 2.59 -16.48
C VAL A 203 -15.18 1.76 -17.60
N SER A 204 -13.85 1.76 -17.75
CA SER A 204 -13.18 0.98 -18.80
C SER A 204 -11.80 0.48 -18.38
N ILE A 205 -11.50 -0.77 -18.72
CA ILE A 205 -10.18 -1.40 -18.60
C ILE A 205 -9.65 -1.70 -20.00
N GLY A 206 -8.48 -1.16 -20.32
CA GLY A 206 -7.86 -1.20 -21.64
C GLY A 206 -7.31 -2.56 -22.07
N ASN A 207 -6.84 -2.63 -23.30
CA ASN A 207 -6.20 -3.83 -23.85
C ASN A 207 -4.90 -4.13 -23.09
N ASN A 208 -4.72 -5.40 -22.74
CA ASN A 208 -3.56 -5.89 -22.01
C ASN A 208 -3.28 -5.16 -20.68
N ALA A 209 -4.28 -4.48 -20.09
CA ALA A 209 -4.09 -3.61 -18.92
C ALA A 209 -3.34 -4.30 -17.76
N PHE A 210 -3.63 -5.58 -17.52
CA PHE A 210 -2.98 -6.45 -16.52
C PHE A 210 -2.45 -7.75 -17.15
N ASP A 211 -2.16 -7.74 -18.46
CA ASP A 211 -1.66 -8.92 -19.15
C ASP A 211 -0.35 -9.41 -18.54
N ASN A 212 -0.28 -10.70 -18.24
CA ASN A 212 0.85 -11.38 -17.62
C ASN A 212 1.26 -10.82 -16.24
N CYS A 213 0.32 -10.27 -15.48
CA CYS A 213 0.51 -10.04 -14.05
C CYS A 213 0.43 -11.37 -13.28
N SER A 214 1.42 -12.24 -13.46
CA SER A 214 1.42 -13.62 -12.94
C SER A 214 1.45 -13.73 -11.40
N LEU A 215 1.82 -12.63 -10.73
CA LEU A 215 1.82 -12.52 -9.27
C LEU A 215 0.51 -11.96 -8.70
N LEU A 216 -0.36 -11.38 -9.54
CA LEU A 216 -1.63 -10.79 -9.12
C LEU A 216 -2.56 -11.87 -8.58
N ALA A 217 -2.85 -11.81 -7.28
CA ALA A 217 -3.51 -12.86 -6.54
C ALA A 217 -4.78 -12.36 -5.83
N GLY A 218 -5.61 -13.32 -5.40
CA GLY A 218 -6.84 -13.06 -4.65
C GLY A 218 -8.07 -12.97 -5.55
N ASN A 219 -9.14 -12.40 -5.00
CA ASN A 219 -10.39 -12.18 -5.71
C ASN A 219 -10.31 -10.91 -6.55
N LEU A 220 -10.73 -10.99 -7.81
CA LEU A 220 -10.88 -9.80 -8.66
C LEU A 220 -12.28 -9.19 -8.44
N LEU A 221 -12.31 -7.97 -7.92
CA LEU A 221 -13.54 -7.19 -7.78
C LEU A 221 -13.63 -6.18 -8.92
N LEU A 222 -14.66 -6.30 -9.76
CA LEU A 222 -14.93 -5.38 -10.85
C LEU A 222 -15.96 -4.32 -10.41
N PRO A 223 -15.80 -3.04 -10.81
CA PRO A 223 -16.77 -1.99 -10.52
C PRO A 223 -18.15 -2.29 -11.12
N ASN A 224 -19.22 -1.92 -10.40
CA ASN A 224 -20.60 -2.15 -10.84
C ASN A 224 -20.99 -1.36 -12.10
N ASP A 225 -20.33 -0.24 -12.38
CA ASP A 225 -20.60 0.63 -13.53
C ASP A 225 -19.59 0.40 -14.68
N LEU A 226 -18.78 -0.67 -14.60
CA LEU A 226 -17.77 -1.01 -15.61
C LEU A 226 -18.44 -1.35 -16.95
N GLN A 227 -18.09 -0.65 -18.02
CA GLN A 227 -18.73 -0.81 -19.34
C GLN A 227 -17.91 -1.66 -20.31
N SER A 228 -16.58 -1.65 -20.16
CA SER A 228 -15.67 -2.25 -21.13
C SER A 228 -14.46 -2.93 -20.48
N ILE A 229 -14.14 -4.12 -20.96
CA ILE A 229 -12.95 -4.89 -20.63
C ILE A 229 -12.24 -5.25 -21.94
N GLY A 230 -11.04 -4.71 -22.13
CA GLY A 230 -10.26 -4.84 -23.36
C GLY A 230 -9.75 -6.26 -23.63
N ASN A 231 -9.18 -6.44 -24.83
CA ASN A 231 -8.56 -7.69 -25.21
C ASN A 231 -7.40 -8.00 -24.27
N ASN A 232 -7.32 -9.25 -23.80
CA ASN A 232 -6.27 -9.73 -22.90
C ASN A 232 -6.14 -8.95 -21.57
N ALA A 233 -7.17 -8.21 -21.14
CA ALA A 233 -7.08 -7.31 -20.00
C ALA A 233 -6.46 -7.95 -18.74
N PHE A 234 -6.75 -9.22 -18.45
CA PHE A 234 -6.22 -10.02 -17.34
C PHE A 234 -5.63 -11.36 -17.82
N ARG A 235 -5.16 -11.43 -19.07
CA ARG A 235 -4.57 -12.66 -19.62
C ARG A 235 -3.36 -13.08 -18.76
N LEU A 236 -3.20 -14.39 -18.53
CA LEU A 236 -2.09 -14.99 -17.77
C LEU A 236 -2.00 -14.56 -16.29
N CYS A 237 -3.08 -14.01 -15.71
CA CYS A 237 -3.20 -13.75 -14.27
C CYS A 237 -3.57 -15.04 -13.50
N GLY A 238 -2.70 -16.04 -13.53
CA GLY A 238 -3.00 -17.40 -13.03
C GLY A 238 -3.22 -17.51 -11.52
N LYS A 239 -2.87 -16.49 -10.73
CA LYS A 239 -3.10 -16.42 -9.27
C LYS A 239 -4.40 -15.71 -8.89
N LEU A 240 -5.11 -15.11 -9.85
CA LEU A 240 -6.49 -14.68 -9.62
C LEU A 240 -7.36 -15.92 -9.46
N THR A 241 -8.00 -16.02 -8.31
CA THR A 241 -8.81 -17.16 -7.88
C THR A 241 -10.16 -16.68 -7.35
N GLY A 242 -10.99 -17.61 -6.86
CA GLY A 242 -12.30 -17.29 -6.33
C GLY A 242 -13.34 -17.01 -7.42
N ASN A 243 -14.30 -16.15 -7.09
CA ASN A 243 -15.47 -15.92 -7.94
C ASN A 243 -15.25 -14.72 -8.85
N LEU A 244 -15.36 -14.94 -10.17
CA LEU A 244 -15.43 -13.83 -11.13
C LEU A 244 -16.89 -13.47 -11.39
N HIS A 245 -17.23 -12.22 -11.11
CA HIS A 245 -18.52 -11.63 -11.42
C HIS A 245 -18.34 -10.56 -12.50
N ILE A 246 -18.93 -10.77 -13.67
CA ILE A 246 -18.98 -9.76 -14.74
C ILE A 246 -20.31 -8.98 -14.60
N PRO A 247 -20.27 -7.69 -14.24
CA PRO A 247 -21.48 -6.92 -13.93
C PRO A 247 -22.32 -6.64 -15.18
N ASN A 248 -23.63 -6.38 -14.98
CA ASN A 248 -24.58 -6.14 -16.07
C ASN A 248 -24.26 -4.91 -16.93
N SER A 249 -23.45 -3.99 -16.43
CA SER A 249 -23.02 -2.79 -17.14
C SER A 249 -22.02 -3.09 -18.25
N VAL A 250 -21.37 -4.25 -18.23
CA VAL A 250 -20.35 -4.60 -19.23
C VAL A 250 -21.03 -4.93 -20.55
N ILE A 251 -20.81 -4.04 -21.53
CA ILE A 251 -21.32 -4.18 -22.90
C ILE A 251 -20.22 -4.74 -23.81
N ASN A 252 -18.96 -4.36 -23.55
CA ASN A 252 -17.81 -4.75 -24.35
C ASN A 252 -16.87 -5.66 -23.56
N LEU A 253 -16.73 -6.90 -24.04
CA LEU A 253 -15.81 -7.88 -23.50
C LEU A 253 -14.80 -8.27 -24.58
N GLY A 254 -13.52 -8.24 -24.25
CA GLY A 254 -12.43 -8.53 -25.18
C GLY A 254 -12.11 -10.01 -25.32
N SER A 255 -11.52 -10.37 -26.47
CA SER A 255 -10.92 -11.69 -26.66
C SER A 255 -9.78 -11.93 -25.67
N TYR A 256 -9.69 -13.16 -25.17
CA TYR A 256 -8.69 -13.58 -24.16
C TYR A 256 -8.69 -12.77 -22.85
N ALA A 257 -9.73 -11.97 -22.56
CA ALA A 257 -9.72 -11.04 -21.42
C ALA A 257 -9.36 -11.70 -20.08
N PHE A 258 -9.78 -12.94 -19.86
CA PHE A 258 -9.49 -13.73 -18.66
C PHE A 258 -8.85 -15.09 -19.00
N SER A 259 -8.15 -15.18 -20.13
CA SER A 259 -7.44 -16.40 -20.54
C SER A 259 -6.35 -16.73 -19.54
N ASP A 260 -6.27 -17.99 -19.13
CA ASP A 260 -5.27 -18.52 -18.20
C ASP A 260 -5.32 -17.89 -16.79
N CYS A 261 -6.52 -17.47 -16.35
CA CYS A 261 -6.85 -17.24 -14.95
C CYS A 261 -7.32 -18.53 -14.25
N SER A 262 -7.41 -18.50 -12.91
CA SER A 262 -7.77 -19.66 -12.07
C SER A 262 -9.04 -19.46 -11.24
N PHE A 263 -10.03 -18.75 -11.79
CA PHE A 263 -11.33 -18.56 -11.14
C PHE A 263 -12.04 -19.90 -10.92
N THR A 264 -12.68 -20.03 -9.76
CA THR A 264 -13.45 -21.22 -9.38
C THR A 264 -14.90 -21.13 -9.83
N THR A 265 -15.49 -19.93 -9.87
CA THR A 265 -16.86 -19.71 -10.38
C THR A 265 -16.88 -18.52 -11.35
N LEU A 266 -17.84 -18.54 -12.27
CA LEU A 266 -18.06 -17.47 -13.24
C LEU A 266 -19.54 -17.13 -13.32
N THR A 267 -19.86 -15.88 -12.99
CA THR A 267 -21.21 -15.31 -13.16
C THR A 267 -21.16 -14.21 -14.21
N LEU A 268 -21.98 -14.36 -15.25
CA LEU A 268 -22.19 -13.35 -16.28
C LEU A 268 -23.58 -12.75 -16.08
N GLU A 269 -23.68 -11.45 -15.83
CA GLU A 269 -24.99 -10.79 -15.73
C GLU A 269 -25.59 -10.44 -17.11
N ARG A 270 -26.84 -9.97 -17.12
CA ARG A 270 -27.71 -9.86 -18.31
C ARG A 270 -27.23 -8.88 -19.40
N GLY A 271 -26.15 -8.13 -19.19
CA GLY A 271 -25.61 -7.17 -20.16
C GLY A 271 -24.81 -7.79 -21.31
N ILE A 272 -24.33 -9.02 -21.15
CA ILE A 272 -23.46 -9.68 -22.14
C ILE A 272 -24.30 -10.38 -23.22
N THR A 273 -24.16 -9.96 -24.48
CA THR A 273 -24.79 -10.61 -25.64
C THR A 273 -23.84 -11.50 -26.44
N THR A 274 -22.52 -11.24 -26.34
CA THR A 274 -21.49 -12.02 -27.05
C THR A 274 -20.37 -12.41 -26.09
N ILE A 275 -20.02 -13.69 -26.05
CA ILE A 275 -18.84 -14.21 -25.34
C ILE A 275 -17.68 -14.35 -26.35
N PRO A 276 -16.59 -13.57 -26.21
CA PRO A 276 -15.51 -13.53 -27.19
C PRO A 276 -14.64 -14.79 -27.24
N LYS A 277 -13.87 -14.89 -28.33
CA LYS A 277 -12.92 -15.98 -28.58
C LYS A 277 -11.93 -16.09 -27.40
N TYR A 278 -11.81 -17.29 -26.83
CA TYR A 278 -10.93 -17.60 -25.69
C TYR A 278 -11.08 -16.73 -24.44
N CYS A 279 -12.18 -15.96 -24.30
CA CYS A 279 -12.34 -15.00 -23.20
C CYS A 279 -12.15 -15.64 -21.83
N PHE A 280 -12.71 -16.83 -21.64
CA PHE A 280 -12.62 -17.65 -20.44
C PHE A 280 -11.96 -18.99 -20.75
N LYS A 281 -10.82 -18.96 -21.48
CA LYS A 281 -9.91 -20.11 -21.58
C LYS A 281 -9.30 -20.34 -20.20
N LEU A 282 -10.05 -20.98 -19.32
CA LEU A 282 -9.63 -21.26 -17.96
C LEU A 282 -8.81 -22.55 -17.93
N GLY A 283 -7.83 -22.60 -17.03
CA GLY A 283 -7.13 -23.85 -16.73
C GLY A 283 -8.06 -24.87 -16.07
N LYS A 284 -7.51 -26.05 -15.73
CA LYS A 284 -8.23 -27.12 -15.00
C LYS A 284 -8.75 -26.72 -13.60
N SER A 285 -8.52 -25.48 -13.18
CA SER A 285 -8.90 -24.91 -11.89
C SER A 285 -10.36 -24.47 -11.80
N PHE A 286 -11.06 -24.32 -12.93
CA PHE A 286 -12.50 -24.07 -12.90
C PHE A 286 -13.23 -25.32 -12.43
N THR A 287 -13.85 -25.27 -11.24
CA THR A 287 -14.55 -26.41 -10.63
C THR A 287 -15.99 -26.08 -10.23
N GLY A 288 -16.40 -24.81 -10.35
CA GLY A 288 -17.69 -24.32 -9.90
C GLY A 288 -18.71 -24.15 -11.03
N ASN A 289 -19.78 -23.43 -10.70
CA ASN A 289 -20.90 -23.21 -11.62
C ASN A 289 -20.55 -22.14 -12.67
N LEU A 290 -20.98 -22.40 -13.90
CA LEU A 290 -21.09 -21.39 -14.95
C LEU A 290 -22.56 -21.06 -15.16
N ILE A 291 -22.92 -19.79 -15.00
CA ILE A 291 -24.25 -19.30 -15.33
C ILE A 291 -24.12 -18.38 -16.54
N ILE A 292 -24.55 -18.87 -17.70
CA ILE A 292 -24.68 -18.09 -18.93
C ILE A 292 -26.10 -17.51 -18.97
N PRO A 293 -26.29 -16.18 -19.04
CA PRO A 293 -27.61 -15.59 -19.09
C PRO A 293 -28.26 -15.80 -20.47
N ASP A 294 -29.59 -15.95 -20.50
CA ASP A 294 -30.38 -16.21 -21.72
C ASP A 294 -30.23 -15.14 -22.83
N GLN A 295 -29.64 -13.98 -22.52
CA GLN A 295 -29.38 -12.89 -23.47
C GLN A 295 -28.11 -13.10 -24.29
N VAL A 296 -27.29 -14.10 -23.96
CA VAL A 296 -26.10 -14.43 -24.77
C VAL A 296 -26.56 -15.05 -26.09
N GLU A 297 -26.39 -14.31 -27.18
CA GLU A 297 -26.74 -14.72 -28.53
C GLU A 297 -25.59 -15.45 -29.24
N VAL A 298 -24.35 -15.07 -28.92
CA VAL A 298 -23.15 -15.56 -29.63
C VAL A 298 -22.08 -16.00 -28.64
N ILE A 299 -21.68 -17.27 -28.70
CA ILE A 299 -20.48 -17.80 -28.04
C ILE A 299 -19.43 -18.06 -29.12
N LYS A 300 -18.34 -17.29 -29.12
CA LYS A 300 -17.27 -17.45 -30.11
C LYS A 300 -16.41 -18.67 -29.81
N GLU A 301 -15.70 -19.13 -30.85
CA GLU A 301 -14.80 -20.27 -30.84
C GLU A 301 -13.93 -20.30 -29.56
N HIS A 302 -13.92 -21.45 -28.88
CA HIS A 302 -13.06 -21.70 -27.72
C HIS A 302 -13.25 -20.73 -26.53
N ALA A 303 -14.39 -20.02 -26.43
CA ALA A 303 -14.70 -19.11 -25.33
C ALA A 303 -14.42 -19.70 -23.93
N PHE A 304 -14.70 -21.00 -23.75
CA PHE A 304 -14.49 -21.75 -22.49
C PHE A 304 -13.47 -22.90 -22.62
N TYR A 305 -12.55 -22.84 -23.60
CA TYR A 305 -11.62 -23.94 -23.87
C TYR A 305 -10.77 -24.31 -22.65
N SER A 306 -10.48 -25.62 -22.50
CA SER A 306 -9.75 -26.21 -21.35
C SER A 306 -10.41 -26.10 -19.97
N SER A 307 -11.58 -25.48 -19.86
CA SER A 307 -12.44 -25.63 -18.69
C SER A 307 -13.13 -27.01 -18.74
N PRO A 308 -13.53 -27.61 -17.60
CA PRO A 308 -14.32 -28.84 -17.60
C PRO A 308 -15.73 -28.68 -18.19
N LEU A 309 -16.09 -27.49 -18.66
CA LEU A 309 -17.35 -27.17 -19.33
C LEU A 309 -17.33 -27.52 -20.84
N MET A 310 -16.46 -28.44 -21.29
CA MET A 310 -16.26 -28.77 -22.71
C MET A 310 -17.51 -29.30 -23.45
N ASP A 311 -18.64 -29.47 -22.76
CA ASP A 311 -19.89 -29.97 -23.32
C ASP A 311 -20.96 -28.87 -23.57
N ILE A 312 -20.60 -27.57 -23.50
CA ILE A 312 -21.49 -26.43 -23.85
C ILE A 312 -21.22 -25.91 -25.26
#